data_AF-A0A7S3QST6-F1
#
_entry.id   AF-A0A7S3QST6-F1
#
_cell.length_a   1.000
_cell.length_b   1.000
_cell.length_c   1.000
_cell.angle_alpha   90.00
_cell.angle_beta   90.00
_cell.angle_gamma   90.00
#
_symmetry.space_group_name_H-M   'P 1'
#
loop_
_entity.id
_entity.type
_entity.pdbx_description
1 polymer ?
#
loop_
_entity_poly.entity_id
_entity_poly.type
_entity_poly.pdbx_seq_one_letter_code
_entity_poly.pdbx_strand_id
1 'polypeptide(L)'
;MDGAVEHSNGGRMPLLWCEYFEPAGFNVDDRRVLLYMVLFEHYSHPQQDSLWRSLQLARDGSTVLQLDAARLDPGIVAAMEEDPAAALACLNIAVNEAWPLVHARLREVMGTSIMAPRITPRLVNWASRKIGIRQLKSSTIGHLVAIHGTVVRMSPVRPMVQQMHFICGKCANRITQVFEDGKYMPPSQCVTGGCRSRTFEPCRSDAKCVDWQKLRVQEIMGTDKQQEGQVPRSVEVELTSDLVGSAVVGDVVTVMGWVKVLATGDDLGQFGSVGG
;
A
#
# COMPACT_ATOMS: atom_id res chain seq x y z
N MET A 1 21.02 37.80 21.06
CA MET A 1 22.23 36.99 21.33
C MET A 1 21.85 35.52 21.23
N ASP A 2 21.19 35.13 20.14
CA ASP A 2 21.79 34.90 18.81
C ASP A 2 22.85 33.80 18.88
N GLY A 3 22.37 32.57 18.79
CA GLY A 3 23.11 31.42 18.32
C GLY A 3 22.26 30.77 17.24
N ALA A 4 22.31 31.33 16.03
CA ALA A 4 21.75 30.72 14.85
C ALA A 4 22.38 29.32 14.69
N VAL A 5 21.56 28.29 14.83
CA VAL A 5 21.96 26.92 14.53
C VAL A 5 22.14 26.83 13.02
N GLU A 6 23.38 26.58 12.62
CA GLU A 6 23.83 26.50 11.24
C GLU A 6 22.97 25.54 10.41
N HIS A 7 22.46 26.06 9.29
CA HIS A 7 21.90 25.26 8.20
C HIS A 7 23.01 24.43 7.56
N SER A 8 23.21 23.22 8.06
CA SER A 8 23.94 22.15 7.36
C SER A 8 22.91 21.21 6.72
N ASN A 9 23.05 20.98 5.42
CA ASN A 9 22.14 20.20 4.57
C ASN A 9 22.34 18.68 4.81
N GLY A 10 22.24 18.23 6.06
CA GLY A 10 22.35 16.83 6.45
C GLY A 10 20.98 16.15 6.33
N GLY A 11 20.78 15.36 5.27
CA GLY A 11 19.53 14.66 5.00
C GLY A 11 19.10 13.79 6.17
N ARG A 12 18.11 14.25 6.95
CA ARG A 12 17.52 13.50 8.05
C ARG A 12 16.61 12.40 7.49
N MET A 13 16.69 11.21 8.07
CA MET A 13 15.77 10.11 7.73
C MET A 13 14.32 10.53 7.97
N PRO A 14 13.39 10.23 7.02
CA PRO A 14 11.97 10.49 7.21
C PRO A 14 11.44 9.79 8.47
N LEU A 15 10.51 10.42 9.17
CA LEU A 15 9.97 9.89 10.42
C LEU A 15 9.26 8.56 10.23
N LEU A 16 8.55 8.40 9.10
CA LEU A 16 7.79 7.20 8.78
C LEU A 16 8.60 6.18 7.95
N TRP A 17 9.90 6.42 7.72
CA TRP A 17 10.75 5.54 6.91
C TRP A 17 10.69 4.08 7.37
N CYS A 18 10.84 3.87 8.67
CA CYS A 18 10.90 2.55 9.29
C CYS A 18 9.57 1.78 9.26
N GLU A 19 8.46 2.43 8.88
CA GLU A 19 7.18 1.73 8.66
C GLU A 19 7.16 0.97 7.33
N TYR A 20 7.98 1.38 6.37
CA TYR A 20 7.96 0.85 5.00
C TYR A 20 9.30 0.26 4.55
N PHE A 21 10.40 0.71 5.14
CA PHE A 21 11.75 0.33 4.74
C PHE A 21 12.60 -0.02 5.95
N GLU A 22 13.56 -0.92 5.78
CA GLU A 22 14.50 -1.25 6.85
C GLU A 22 15.40 -0.05 7.20
N PRO A 23 15.64 0.24 8.49
CA PRO A 23 16.50 1.34 8.91
C PRO A 23 17.94 1.21 8.38
N ALA A 24 18.46 -0.01 8.30
CA ALA A 24 19.80 -0.30 7.81
C ALA A 24 19.97 0.01 6.31
N GLY A 25 18.87 0.13 5.56
CA GLY A 25 18.86 0.48 4.15
C GLY A 25 18.76 1.98 3.88
N PHE A 26 18.83 2.84 4.90
CA PHE A 26 18.79 4.29 4.70
C PHE A 26 20.14 4.84 4.24
N ASN A 27 20.12 5.53 3.10
CA ASN A 27 21.24 6.31 2.57
C ASN A 27 20.66 7.59 1.94
N VAL A 28 21.29 8.75 2.18
CA VAL A 28 20.84 10.05 1.64
C VAL A 28 20.82 10.09 0.12
N ASP A 29 21.69 9.31 -0.52
CA ASP A 29 21.78 9.20 -1.98
C ASP A 29 20.92 8.05 -2.55
N ASP A 30 20.13 7.35 -1.71
CA ASP A 30 19.22 6.30 -2.15
C ASP A 30 18.10 6.90 -3.01
N ARG A 31 17.81 6.26 -4.15
CA ARG A 31 16.73 6.66 -5.08
C ARG A 31 15.39 6.87 -4.38
N ARG A 32 15.08 6.10 -3.34
CA ARG A 32 13.85 6.19 -2.55
C ARG A 32 13.83 7.43 -1.68
N VAL A 33 14.97 7.82 -1.11
CA VAL A 33 15.11 9.07 -0.33
C VAL A 33 14.97 10.27 -1.25
N LEU A 34 15.61 10.24 -2.42
CA LEU A 34 15.48 11.30 -3.43
C LEU A 34 14.03 11.44 -3.91
N LEU A 35 13.35 10.33 -4.21
CA LEU A 35 11.94 10.32 -4.58
C LEU A 35 11.06 10.88 -3.45
N TYR A 36 11.29 10.46 -2.21
CA TYR A 36 10.58 11.00 -1.06
C TYR A 36 10.74 12.52 -0.94
N MET A 37 11.96 13.05 -1.09
CA MET A 37 12.22 14.49 -1.03
C MET A 37 11.39 15.26 -2.05
N VAL A 38 11.37 14.79 -3.31
CA VAL A 38 10.59 15.40 -4.38
C VAL A 38 9.09 15.36 -4.07
N LEU A 39 8.58 14.22 -3.62
CA LEU A 39 7.16 14.07 -3.27
C LEU A 39 6.78 14.96 -2.08
N PHE A 40 7.61 14.99 -1.03
CA PHE A 40 7.36 15.78 0.16
C PHE A 40 7.34 17.28 -0.17
N GLU A 41 8.33 17.76 -0.93
CA GLU A 41 8.35 19.15 -1.41
C GLU A 41 7.10 19.46 -2.22
N HIS A 42 6.73 18.59 -3.16
CA HIS A 42 5.53 18.76 -3.98
C HIS A 42 4.26 18.87 -3.15
N TYR A 43 3.98 17.90 -2.28
CA TYR A 43 2.72 17.82 -1.52
C TYR A 43 2.64 18.82 -0.36
N SER A 44 3.77 19.29 0.16
CA SER A 44 3.80 20.37 1.17
C SER A 44 3.68 21.77 0.56
N HIS A 45 3.88 21.92 -0.76
CA HIS A 45 3.86 23.20 -1.45
C HIS A 45 2.46 23.85 -1.45
N PRO A 46 2.33 25.18 -1.23
CA PRO A 46 1.03 25.87 -1.21
C PRO A 46 0.19 25.72 -2.49
N GLN A 47 0.82 25.51 -3.66
CA GLN A 47 0.08 25.25 -4.91
C GLN A 47 -0.77 23.97 -4.84
N GLN A 48 -0.41 23.02 -3.99
CA GLN A 48 -1.18 21.79 -3.77
C GLN A 48 -2.30 21.95 -2.73
N ASP A 49 -2.49 23.11 -2.10
CA ASP A 49 -3.52 23.31 -1.06
C ASP A 49 -4.93 22.95 -1.54
N SER A 50 -5.21 23.14 -2.83
CA SER A 50 -6.49 22.73 -3.43
C SER A 50 -6.69 21.21 -3.45
N LEU A 51 -5.63 20.43 -3.61
CA LEU A 51 -5.66 18.97 -3.58
C LEU A 51 -6.09 18.47 -2.21
N TRP A 52 -5.55 19.05 -1.14
CA TRP A 52 -5.85 18.62 0.24
C TRP A 52 -7.31 18.85 0.66
N ARG A 53 -8.05 19.69 -0.09
CA ARG A 53 -9.51 19.84 0.09
C ARG A 53 -10.31 18.65 -0.45
N SER A 54 -9.71 17.77 -1.25
CA SER A 54 -10.34 16.53 -1.74
C SER A 54 -10.21 15.35 -0.78
N LEU A 55 -9.66 15.58 0.41
CA LEU A 55 -9.54 14.56 1.44
C LEU A 55 -10.93 13.99 1.81
N GLN A 56 -11.05 12.67 1.78
CA GLN A 56 -12.31 11.96 1.99
C GLN A 56 -12.20 11.02 3.19
N LEU A 57 -13.28 10.91 3.96
CA LEU A 57 -13.42 9.86 4.95
C LEU A 57 -14.02 8.63 4.26
N ALA A 58 -13.28 7.52 4.26
CA ALA A 58 -13.75 6.25 3.75
C ALA A 58 -14.71 5.57 4.73
N ARG A 59 -15.36 4.49 4.26
CA ARG A 59 -16.38 3.75 5.02
C ARG A 59 -15.87 3.11 6.30
N ASP A 60 -14.60 2.70 6.31
CA ASP A 60 -13.93 2.11 7.48
C ASP A 60 -13.40 3.18 8.45
N GLY A 61 -13.68 4.47 8.19
CA GLY A 61 -13.18 5.60 8.98
C GLY A 61 -11.74 5.99 8.63
N SER A 62 -11.11 5.35 7.64
CA SER A 62 -9.79 5.79 7.16
C SER A 62 -9.91 7.07 6.33
N THR A 63 -8.84 7.87 6.31
CA THR A 63 -8.80 9.10 5.54
C THR A 63 -8.04 8.87 4.23
N VAL A 64 -8.67 9.16 3.10
CA VAL A 64 -8.13 8.91 1.76
C VAL A 64 -7.92 10.21 1.02
N LEU A 65 -6.75 10.35 0.38
CA LEU A 65 -6.46 11.44 -0.54
C LEU A 65 -6.40 10.90 -1.96
N GLN A 66 -7.36 11.26 -2.80
CA GLN A 66 -7.35 10.82 -4.20
C GLN A 66 -6.38 11.64 -5.03
N LEU A 67 -5.49 10.96 -5.74
CA LEU A 67 -4.45 11.53 -6.58
C LEU A 67 -4.69 11.12 -8.03
N ASP A 68 -5.09 12.06 -8.86
CA ASP A 68 -5.30 11.79 -10.28
C ASP A 68 -3.94 11.60 -10.97
N ALA A 69 -3.75 10.42 -11.57
CA ALA A 69 -2.53 10.07 -12.29
C ALA A 69 -2.20 11.06 -13.42
N ALA A 70 -3.20 11.67 -14.06
CA ALA A 70 -3.00 12.66 -15.11
C ALA A 70 -2.38 13.98 -14.61
N ARG A 71 -2.39 14.20 -13.29
CA ARG A 71 -1.84 15.40 -12.63
C ARG A 71 -0.52 15.12 -11.93
N LEU A 72 -0.04 13.88 -11.95
CA LEU A 72 1.26 13.53 -11.38
C LEU A 72 2.39 14.03 -12.27
N ASP A 73 3.49 14.42 -11.64
CA ASP A 73 4.73 14.73 -12.35
C ASP A 73 5.23 13.49 -13.12
N PRO A 74 5.75 13.63 -14.35
CA PRO A 74 6.25 12.50 -15.14
C PRO A 74 7.33 11.67 -14.43
N GLY A 75 8.16 12.27 -13.58
CA GLY A 75 9.16 11.56 -12.79
C GLY A 75 8.52 10.66 -11.72
N ILE A 76 7.41 11.09 -11.13
CA ILE A 76 6.63 10.26 -10.19
C ILE A 76 6.00 9.08 -10.95
N VAL A 77 5.47 9.33 -12.14
CA VAL A 77 4.89 8.27 -12.99
C VAL A 77 5.97 7.25 -13.35
N ALA A 78 7.15 7.69 -13.76
CA ALA A 78 8.28 6.81 -14.09
C ALA A 78 8.71 5.97 -12.87
N ALA A 79 8.80 6.57 -11.68
CA ALA A 79 9.12 5.83 -10.45
C ALA A 79 8.09 4.74 -10.12
N MET A 80 6.81 5.02 -10.34
CA MET A 80 5.72 4.03 -10.15
C MET A 80 5.76 2.91 -11.19
N GLU A 81 6.25 3.18 -12.41
CA GLU A 81 6.42 2.16 -13.44
C GLU A 81 7.64 1.26 -13.18
N GLU A 82 8.70 1.80 -12.58
CA GLU A 82 9.92 1.06 -12.26
C GLU A 82 9.78 0.18 -11.02
N ASP A 83 9.31 0.75 -9.90
CA ASP A 83 9.16 0.06 -8.62
C ASP A 83 7.94 0.61 -7.87
N PRO A 84 6.72 0.12 -8.20
CA PRO A 84 5.49 0.65 -7.63
C PRO A 84 5.41 0.48 -6.12
N ALA A 85 6.00 -0.59 -5.57
CA ALA A 85 5.97 -0.84 -4.13
C ALA A 85 6.78 0.22 -3.37
N ALA A 86 8.02 0.46 -3.81
CA ALA A 86 8.85 1.50 -3.20
C ALA A 86 8.30 2.91 -3.45
N ALA A 87 7.80 3.19 -4.66
CA ALA A 87 7.26 4.49 -5.00
C ALA A 87 5.99 4.83 -4.21
N LEU A 88 5.07 3.86 -4.02
CA LEU A 88 3.89 4.03 -3.17
C LEU A 88 4.27 4.21 -1.70
N ALA A 89 5.28 3.50 -1.20
CA ALA A 89 5.80 3.70 0.15
C ALA A 89 6.34 5.14 0.33
N CYS A 90 7.17 5.62 -0.59
CA CYS A 90 7.67 7.01 -0.56
C CYS A 90 6.52 8.03 -0.61
N LEU A 91 5.50 7.77 -1.43
CA LEU A 91 4.29 8.61 -1.52
C LEU A 91 3.51 8.65 -0.20
N ASN A 92 3.33 7.49 0.43
CA ASN A 92 2.67 7.41 1.74
C ASN A 92 3.43 8.22 2.80
N ILE A 93 4.75 8.07 2.88
CA ILE A 93 5.60 8.81 3.81
C ILE A 93 5.46 10.32 3.53
N ALA A 94 5.66 10.74 2.27
CA ALA A 94 5.59 12.15 1.86
C ALA A 94 4.26 12.81 2.20
N VAL A 95 3.14 12.17 1.86
CA VAL A 95 1.80 12.72 2.13
C VAL A 95 1.54 12.82 3.64
N ASN A 96 1.88 11.80 4.41
CA ASN A 96 1.62 11.83 5.86
C ASN A 96 2.53 12.81 6.60
N GLU A 97 3.79 12.99 6.18
CA GLU A 97 4.70 13.98 6.77
C GLU A 97 4.40 15.41 6.31
N ALA A 98 3.87 15.61 5.10
CA ALA A 98 3.44 16.92 4.62
C ALA A 98 2.14 17.40 5.32
N TRP A 99 1.26 16.48 5.70
CA TRP A 99 -0.06 16.82 6.23
C TRP A 99 -0.05 17.76 7.45
N PRO A 100 0.76 17.56 8.50
CA PRO A 100 0.79 18.49 9.64
C PRO A 100 1.12 19.94 9.22
N LEU A 101 2.01 20.12 8.24
CA LEU A 101 2.38 21.43 7.71
C LEU A 101 1.21 22.08 6.96
N VAL A 102 0.58 21.30 6.08
CA VAL A 102 -0.56 21.75 5.27
C VAL A 102 -1.79 22.02 6.13
N HIS A 103 -2.10 21.13 7.07
CA HIS A 103 -3.22 21.27 8.00
C HIS A 103 -3.07 22.51 8.86
N ALA A 104 -1.86 22.83 9.35
CA ALA A 104 -1.61 24.08 10.06
C ALA A 104 -1.89 25.31 9.18
N ARG A 105 -1.46 25.28 7.91
CA ARG A 105 -1.69 26.36 6.93
C ARG A 105 -3.17 26.51 6.55
N LEU A 106 -3.91 25.41 6.43
CA LEU A 106 -5.29 25.38 5.97
C LEU A 106 -6.33 25.28 7.08
N ARG A 107 -5.91 25.38 8.36
CA ARG A 107 -6.76 25.19 9.54
C ARG A 107 -8.02 26.05 9.54
N GLU A 108 -7.92 27.30 9.12
CA GLU A 108 -9.05 28.24 9.06
C GLU A 108 -10.06 27.88 7.96
N VAL A 109 -9.59 27.23 6.88
CA VAL A 109 -10.39 26.91 5.70
C VAL A 109 -11.02 25.51 5.79
N MET A 110 -10.32 24.54 6.37
CA MET A 110 -10.79 23.15 6.51
C MET A 110 -11.57 22.88 7.80
N GLY A 111 -11.63 23.88 8.70
CA GLY A 111 -12.20 23.73 10.04
C GLY A 111 -11.31 22.90 10.98
N THR A 112 -11.68 22.83 12.26
CA THR A 112 -10.90 22.18 13.32
C THR A 112 -11.09 20.65 13.39
N SER A 113 -11.98 20.07 12.59
CA SER A 113 -12.49 18.72 12.82
C SER A 113 -11.79 17.60 12.04
N ILE A 114 -10.94 17.92 11.05
CA ILE A 114 -10.23 16.90 10.27
C ILE A 114 -8.86 16.65 10.92
N MET A 115 -8.85 15.99 12.07
CA MET A 115 -7.62 15.34 12.53
C MET A 115 -7.52 14.01 11.78
N ALA A 116 -6.76 14.01 10.68
CA ALA A 116 -6.41 12.78 9.97
C ALA A 116 -5.08 12.25 10.51
N PRO A 117 -5.08 11.27 11.44
CA PRO A 117 -3.84 10.72 12.00
C PRO A 117 -3.04 9.95 10.96
N ARG A 118 -3.72 9.43 9.93
CA ARG A 118 -3.12 8.75 8.78
C ARG A 118 -3.93 9.05 7.55
N ILE A 119 -3.25 9.34 6.45
CA ILE A 119 -3.82 9.60 5.14
C ILE A 119 -3.31 8.52 4.18
N THR A 120 -4.24 7.85 3.51
CA THR A 120 -3.93 6.89 2.46
C THR A 120 -4.01 7.59 1.10
N PRO A 121 -2.88 7.94 0.46
CA PRO A 121 -2.89 8.41 -0.91
C PRO A 121 -3.37 7.30 -1.84
N ARG A 122 -4.39 7.59 -2.65
CA ARG A 122 -5.00 6.66 -3.59
C ARG A 122 -4.88 7.18 -5.00
N LEU A 123 -4.06 6.52 -5.80
CA LEU A 123 -3.95 6.82 -7.22
C LEU A 123 -5.26 6.46 -7.94
N VAL A 124 -5.74 7.37 -8.78
CA VAL A 124 -6.93 7.18 -9.62
C VAL A 124 -6.62 7.55 -11.08
N ASN A 125 -7.45 7.10 -12.02
CA ASN A 125 -7.36 7.45 -13.44
C ASN A 125 -6.02 7.12 -14.13
N TRP A 126 -5.38 6.00 -13.79
CA TRP A 126 -4.10 5.61 -14.39
C TRP A 126 -4.23 5.15 -15.83
N ALA A 127 -3.99 6.10 -16.72
CA ALA A 127 -4.08 5.90 -18.16
C ALA A 127 -2.83 5.22 -18.74
N SER A 128 -1.64 5.41 -18.14
CA SER A 128 -0.35 5.00 -18.71
C SER A 128 -0.29 3.51 -19.06
N ARG A 129 -0.98 2.65 -18.28
CA ARG A 129 -0.96 1.20 -18.49
C ARG A 129 -2.34 0.55 -18.34
N LYS A 130 -3.32 1.09 -19.06
CA LYS A 130 -4.64 0.45 -19.20
C LYS A 130 -4.54 -0.73 -20.18
N ILE A 131 -4.79 -1.94 -19.70
CA ILE A 131 -4.66 -3.18 -20.48
C ILE A 131 -5.91 -4.05 -20.36
N GLY A 132 -6.17 -4.86 -21.37
CA GLY A 132 -7.21 -5.89 -21.31
C GLY A 132 -6.78 -7.05 -20.39
N ILE A 133 -7.73 -7.75 -19.79
CA ILE A 133 -7.43 -8.88 -18.89
C ILE A 133 -6.65 -9.99 -19.64
N ARG A 134 -6.87 -10.22 -20.94
CA ARG A 134 -6.04 -11.18 -21.74
C ARG A 134 -4.57 -10.78 -21.86
N GLN A 135 -4.25 -9.51 -21.65
CA GLN A 135 -2.89 -8.99 -21.74
C GLN A 135 -2.12 -9.13 -20.42
N LEU A 136 -2.77 -9.54 -19.34
CA LEU A 136 -2.09 -9.93 -18.10
C LEU A 136 -1.26 -11.20 -18.36
N LYS A 137 0.06 -11.03 -18.39
CA LYS A 137 1.05 -12.05 -18.74
C LYS A 137 2.26 -11.91 -17.81
N SER A 138 3.24 -12.79 -17.94
CA SER A 138 4.48 -12.72 -17.16
C SER A 138 5.17 -11.35 -17.25
N SER A 139 5.10 -10.68 -18.40
CA SER A 139 5.65 -9.34 -18.62
C SER A 139 4.96 -8.22 -17.82
N THR A 140 3.77 -8.47 -17.25
CA THR A 140 3.06 -7.48 -16.43
C THR A 140 3.35 -7.63 -14.93
N ILE A 141 3.99 -8.73 -14.51
CA ILE A 141 4.37 -8.97 -13.12
C ILE A 141 5.24 -7.81 -12.61
N GLY A 142 5.00 -7.37 -11.38
CA GLY A 142 5.75 -6.30 -10.72
C GLY A 142 5.35 -4.88 -11.15
N HIS A 143 4.47 -4.73 -12.14
CA HIS A 143 4.09 -3.41 -12.64
C HIS A 143 2.67 -3.03 -12.23
N LEU A 144 2.45 -1.72 -12.07
CA LEU A 144 1.13 -1.14 -11.89
C LEU A 144 0.34 -1.19 -13.22
N VAL A 145 -0.87 -1.72 -13.19
CA VAL A 145 -1.76 -1.83 -14.35
C VAL A 145 -3.18 -1.40 -13.98
N ALA A 146 -3.93 -0.95 -14.99
CA ALA A 146 -5.37 -0.73 -14.88
C ALA A 146 -6.12 -1.70 -15.80
N ILE A 147 -7.06 -2.46 -15.22
CA ILE A 147 -7.93 -3.37 -15.96
C ILE A 147 -9.39 -2.92 -15.85
N HIS A 148 -10.18 -3.24 -16.86
CA HIS A 148 -11.61 -2.92 -16.91
C HIS A 148 -12.42 -4.19 -17.12
N GLY A 149 -13.47 -4.39 -16.34
CA GLY A 149 -14.24 -5.63 -16.36
C GLY A 149 -15.48 -5.61 -15.47
N THR A 150 -16.22 -6.71 -15.49
CA THR A 150 -17.39 -6.92 -14.63
C THR A 150 -17.02 -7.82 -13.46
N VAL A 151 -17.45 -7.46 -12.24
CA VAL A 151 -17.30 -8.33 -11.06
C VAL A 151 -18.28 -9.49 -11.18
N VAL A 152 -17.75 -10.72 -11.25
CA VAL A 152 -18.58 -11.93 -11.43
C VAL A 152 -18.63 -12.84 -10.21
N ARG A 153 -17.68 -12.68 -9.28
CA ARG A 153 -17.66 -13.43 -8.02
C ARG A 153 -16.95 -12.62 -6.94
N MET A 154 -17.33 -12.84 -5.69
CA MET A 154 -16.69 -12.25 -4.52
C MET A 154 -16.48 -13.33 -3.46
N SER A 155 -15.37 -13.26 -2.71
CA SER A 155 -15.21 -14.03 -1.49
C SER A 155 -15.93 -13.36 -0.32
N PRO A 156 -16.21 -14.09 0.76
CA PRO A 156 -16.47 -13.47 2.07
C PRO A 156 -15.29 -12.59 2.48
N VAL A 157 -15.58 -11.54 3.25
CA VAL A 157 -14.56 -10.72 3.91
C VAL A 157 -13.90 -11.54 5.02
N ARG A 158 -12.57 -11.47 5.12
CA ARG A 158 -11.78 -12.15 6.16
C ARG A 158 -10.72 -11.21 6.72
N PRO A 159 -10.40 -11.28 8.02
CA PRO A 159 -9.25 -10.57 8.55
C PRO A 159 -7.95 -11.21 8.07
N MET A 160 -7.02 -10.39 7.60
CA MET A 160 -5.67 -10.79 7.20
C MET A 160 -4.65 -10.16 8.15
N VAL A 161 -3.78 -10.97 8.75
CA VAL A 161 -2.73 -10.50 9.65
C VAL A 161 -1.61 -9.85 8.85
N GLN A 162 -1.30 -8.57 9.12
CA GLN A 162 -0.20 -7.85 8.47
C GLN A 162 1.04 -7.76 9.36
N GLN A 163 0.88 -7.74 10.67
CA GLN A 163 1.99 -7.62 11.59
C GLN A 163 1.64 -8.34 12.90
N MET A 164 2.61 -9.02 13.50
CA MET A 164 2.46 -9.61 14.82
C MET A 164 3.81 -9.70 15.52
N HIS A 165 3.79 -9.74 16.85
CA HIS A 165 5.01 -9.93 17.62
C HIS A 165 5.22 -11.39 17.97
N PHE A 166 6.47 -11.72 18.22
CA PHE A 166 6.93 -13.03 18.64
C PHE A 166 7.81 -12.88 19.88
N ILE A 167 7.61 -13.74 20.87
CA ILE A 167 8.47 -13.81 22.05
C ILE A 167 9.51 -14.90 21.84
N CYS A 168 10.78 -14.54 21.98
CA CYS A 168 11.87 -15.49 21.95
C CYS A 168 11.80 -16.42 23.17
N GLY A 169 11.70 -17.74 22.95
CA GLY A 169 11.61 -18.72 24.03
C GLY A 169 12.84 -18.82 24.94
N LYS A 170 13.96 -18.17 24.58
CA LYS A 170 15.21 -18.19 25.39
C LYS A 170 15.47 -16.88 26.13
N CYS A 171 15.45 -15.75 25.43
CA CYS A 171 15.79 -14.45 26.02
C CYS A 171 14.57 -13.57 26.29
N ALA A 172 13.35 -14.06 26.01
CA ALA A 172 12.10 -13.32 26.11
C ALA A 172 12.03 -12.01 25.28
N ASN A 173 13.01 -11.75 24.42
CA ASN A 173 12.99 -10.58 23.55
C ASN A 173 11.77 -10.63 22.60
N ARG A 174 11.13 -9.47 22.44
CA ARG A 174 9.98 -9.28 21.54
C ARG A 174 10.48 -8.92 20.16
N ILE A 175 10.02 -9.66 19.15
CA ILE A 175 10.43 -9.53 17.75
C ILE A 175 9.18 -9.21 16.94
N THR A 176 9.18 -8.09 16.23
CA THR A 176 8.08 -7.72 15.33
C THR A 176 8.30 -8.36 13.97
N GLN A 177 7.30 -9.09 13.46
CA GLN A 177 7.28 -9.56 12.07
C GLN A 177 6.16 -8.87 11.30
N VAL A 178 6.48 -8.48 10.07
CA VAL A 178 5.52 -8.04 9.06
C VAL A 178 5.30 -9.20 8.09
N PHE A 179 4.04 -9.48 7.78
CA PHE A 179 3.63 -10.55 6.87
C PHE A 179 3.17 -9.95 5.55
N GLU A 180 4.07 -9.95 4.57
CA GLU A 180 3.74 -9.59 3.20
C GLU A 180 2.65 -10.54 2.66
N ASP A 181 1.59 -9.97 2.09
CA ASP A 181 0.46 -10.71 1.54
C ASP A 181 -0.20 -11.71 2.50
N GLY A 182 -0.12 -11.42 3.81
CA GLY A 182 -0.69 -12.28 4.85
C GLY A 182 0.04 -13.61 5.02
N LYS A 183 1.18 -13.81 4.35
CA LYS A 183 1.95 -15.04 4.45
C LYS A 183 2.63 -15.13 5.80
N TYR A 184 2.18 -16.09 6.61
CA TYR A 184 2.73 -16.32 7.93
C TYR A 184 4.19 -16.79 7.86
N MET A 185 5.12 -15.91 8.26
CA MET A 185 6.56 -16.16 8.27
C MET A 185 7.15 -15.79 9.63
N PRO A 186 7.20 -16.74 10.60
CA PRO A 186 7.77 -16.48 11.92
C PRO A 186 9.28 -16.19 11.83
N PRO A 187 9.88 -15.54 12.85
CA PRO A 187 11.31 -15.29 12.86
C PRO A 187 12.09 -16.60 12.72
N SER A 188 13.13 -16.60 11.88
CA SER A 188 14.03 -17.76 11.74
C SER A 188 15.15 -17.74 12.78
N GLN A 189 15.44 -16.59 13.38
CA GLN A 189 16.47 -16.38 14.40
C GLN A 189 16.14 -15.17 15.28
N CYS A 190 16.75 -15.13 16.47
CA CYS A 190 16.58 -14.01 17.39
C CYS A 190 17.47 -12.83 16.97
N VAL A 191 16.92 -11.61 17.01
CA VAL A 191 17.66 -10.37 16.70
C VAL A 191 18.58 -9.91 17.84
N THR A 192 18.42 -10.48 19.04
CA THR A 192 19.27 -10.14 20.19
C THR A 192 20.66 -10.75 20.04
N GLY A 193 21.71 -9.92 20.10
CA GLY A 193 23.10 -10.35 20.02
C GLY A 193 23.42 -11.50 20.99
N GLY A 194 23.99 -12.58 20.46
CA GLY A 194 24.36 -13.77 21.23
C GLY A 194 23.22 -14.77 21.52
N CYS A 195 21.96 -14.43 21.23
CA CYS A 195 20.84 -15.35 21.42
C CYS A 195 20.68 -16.29 20.22
N ARG A 196 20.83 -17.60 20.44
CA ARG A 196 20.72 -18.65 19.40
C ARG A 196 19.35 -19.35 19.39
N SER A 197 18.31 -18.72 19.94
CA SER A 197 16.96 -19.32 19.94
C SER A 197 16.44 -19.53 18.53
N ARG A 198 15.75 -20.66 18.33
CA ARG A 198 14.95 -20.97 17.13
C ARG A 198 13.47 -21.16 17.48
N THR A 199 13.10 -20.93 18.74
CA THR A 199 11.73 -21.09 19.25
C THR A 199 11.16 -19.71 19.50
N PHE A 200 9.99 -19.46 18.91
CA PHE A 200 9.30 -18.18 18.93
C PHE A 200 7.82 -18.40 19.17
N GLU A 201 7.28 -17.80 20.23
CA GLU A 201 5.87 -17.88 20.55
C GLU A 201 5.12 -16.68 19.94
N PRO A 202 4.07 -16.89 19.13
CA PRO A 202 3.32 -15.80 18.51
C PRO A 202 2.38 -15.09 19.49
N CYS A 203 2.49 -13.76 19.59
CA CYS A 203 1.59 -12.91 20.37
C CYS A 203 0.29 -12.59 19.61
N ARG A 204 -0.60 -13.57 19.45
CA ARG A 204 -1.82 -13.40 18.63
C ARG A 204 -2.72 -12.24 19.08
N SER A 205 -2.71 -11.89 20.36
CA SER A 205 -3.51 -10.79 20.93
C SER A 205 -3.06 -9.40 20.47
N ASP A 206 -1.83 -9.25 19.96
CA ASP A 206 -1.29 -7.97 19.46
C ASP A 206 -1.21 -7.87 17.94
N ALA A 207 -1.77 -8.88 17.25
CA ALA A 207 -1.76 -8.96 15.81
C ALA A 207 -2.52 -7.77 15.20
N LYS A 208 -1.83 -7.03 14.32
CA LYS A 208 -2.47 -6.02 13.48
C LYS A 208 -3.05 -6.72 12.25
N CYS A 209 -4.36 -6.60 12.10
CA CYS A 209 -5.10 -7.19 10.99
C CYS A 209 -5.73 -6.09 10.13
N VAL A 210 -5.95 -6.41 8.86
CA VAL A 210 -6.77 -5.61 7.94
C VAL A 210 -7.87 -6.48 7.36
N ASP A 211 -8.99 -5.87 7.01
CA ASP A 211 -10.00 -6.56 6.21
C ASP A 211 -9.44 -6.87 4.82
N TRP A 212 -9.72 -8.07 4.34
CA TRP A 212 -9.28 -8.56 3.05
C TRP A 212 -10.43 -9.29 2.33
N GLN A 213 -10.47 -9.14 1.01
CA GLN A 213 -11.47 -9.78 0.16
C GLN A 213 -10.92 -10.03 -1.24
N LYS A 214 -11.29 -11.16 -1.85
CA LYS A 214 -11.03 -11.47 -3.26
C LYS A 214 -12.25 -11.16 -4.12
N LEU A 215 -12.04 -10.50 -5.24
CA LEU A 215 -12.99 -10.38 -6.35
C LEU A 215 -12.51 -11.19 -7.55
N ARG A 216 -13.45 -11.75 -8.32
CA ARG A 216 -13.18 -12.25 -9.67
C ARG A 216 -13.76 -11.26 -10.66
N VAL A 217 -12.89 -10.65 -11.46
CA VAL A 217 -13.27 -9.69 -12.51
C VAL A 217 -13.16 -10.37 -13.85
N GLN A 218 -14.22 -10.32 -14.65
CA GLN A 218 -14.30 -10.90 -15.98
C GLN A 218 -14.27 -9.79 -17.05
N GLU A 219 -13.73 -10.12 -18.21
CA GLU A 219 -13.77 -9.24 -19.37
C GLU A 219 -15.19 -8.92 -19.80
N ILE A 220 -15.40 -7.65 -20.15
CA ILE A 220 -16.60 -7.23 -20.86
C ILE A 220 -16.40 -7.64 -22.31
N MET A 221 -17.26 -8.53 -22.79
CA MET A 221 -17.30 -8.88 -24.20
C MET A 221 -17.89 -7.70 -24.98
N GLY A 222 -17.11 -7.19 -25.93
CA GLY A 222 -17.59 -6.18 -26.86
C GLY A 222 -18.47 -6.80 -27.95
N THR A 223 -19.15 -5.95 -28.71
CA THR A 223 -19.80 -6.32 -29.99
C THR A 223 -18.78 -6.55 -31.12
N ASP A 224 -17.49 -6.59 -30.80
CA ASP A 224 -16.42 -6.80 -31.77
C ASP A 224 -16.45 -8.25 -32.25
N LYS A 225 -16.71 -8.43 -33.54
CA LYS A 225 -16.81 -9.75 -34.19
C LYS A 225 -15.59 -10.64 -33.94
N GLN A 226 -14.45 -10.04 -33.63
CA GLN A 226 -13.20 -10.73 -33.32
C GLN A 226 -13.23 -11.52 -32.00
N GLN A 227 -14.21 -11.24 -31.12
CA GLN A 227 -14.41 -11.93 -29.84
C GLN A 227 -15.59 -12.94 -29.88
N GLU A 228 -16.33 -13.04 -31.00
CA GLU A 228 -17.43 -13.99 -31.15
C GLU A 228 -16.92 -15.44 -30.98
N GLY A 229 -17.54 -16.18 -30.06
CA GLY A 229 -17.22 -17.58 -29.77
C GLY A 229 -16.06 -17.81 -28.80
N GLN A 230 -15.37 -16.78 -28.31
CA GLN A 230 -14.33 -16.94 -27.28
C GLN A 230 -14.91 -16.89 -25.87
N VAL A 231 -14.34 -17.68 -24.96
CA VAL A 231 -14.65 -17.58 -23.53
C VAL A 231 -14.02 -16.29 -22.95
N PRO A 232 -14.76 -15.48 -22.18
CA PRO A 232 -14.20 -14.31 -21.50
C PRO A 232 -13.23 -14.70 -20.41
N ARG A 233 -12.05 -14.08 -20.42
CA ARG A 233 -11.05 -14.32 -19.38
C ARG A 233 -11.46 -13.61 -18.10
N SER A 234 -10.97 -14.14 -16.99
CA SER A 234 -11.17 -13.55 -15.67
C SER A 234 -9.87 -13.52 -14.90
N VAL A 235 -9.75 -12.57 -13.98
CA VAL A 235 -8.62 -12.42 -13.07
C VAL A 235 -9.13 -12.28 -11.63
N GLU A 236 -8.34 -12.75 -10.68
CA GLU A 236 -8.57 -12.51 -9.25
C GLU A 236 -7.91 -11.21 -8.82
N VAL A 237 -8.65 -10.40 -8.07
CA VAL A 237 -8.19 -9.13 -7.51
C VAL A 237 -8.34 -9.20 -6.01
N GLU A 238 -7.29 -8.86 -5.28
CA GLU A 238 -7.33 -8.73 -3.82
C GLU A 238 -7.56 -7.28 -3.42
N LEU A 239 -8.52 -7.07 -2.52
CA LEU A 239 -8.85 -5.79 -1.93
C LEU A 239 -8.54 -5.84 -0.44
N THR A 240 -7.99 -4.75 0.08
CA THR A 240 -7.64 -4.60 1.51
C THR A 240 -8.19 -3.29 2.07
N SER A 241 -8.41 -3.26 3.39
CA SER A 241 -8.79 -2.05 4.13
C SER A 241 -10.05 -1.41 3.55
N ASP A 242 -10.03 -0.10 3.27
CA ASP A 242 -11.16 0.70 2.79
C ASP A 242 -11.70 0.30 1.42
N LEU A 243 -10.93 -0.48 0.64
CA LEU A 243 -11.40 -1.03 -0.63
C LEU A 243 -12.33 -2.23 -0.44
N VAL A 244 -12.35 -2.89 0.72
CA VAL A 244 -13.24 -4.04 0.95
C VAL A 244 -14.70 -3.59 0.89
N GLY A 245 -15.52 -4.33 0.14
CA GLY A 245 -16.91 -3.92 -0.12
C GLY A 245 -17.08 -2.72 -1.06
N SER A 246 -16.04 -2.36 -1.83
CA SER A 246 -16.10 -1.28 -2.84
C SER A 246 -16.87 -1.59 -4.11
N ALA A 247 -17.12 -2.86 -4.40
CA ALA A 247 -17.90 -3.31 -5.53
C ALA A 247 -18.77 -4.50 -5.15
N VAL A 248 -19.85 -4.72 -5.89
CA VAL A 248 -20.73 -5.89 -5.80
C VAL A 248 -20.73 -6.70 -7.09
N VAL A 249 -21.23 -7.93 -7.04
CA VAL A 249 -21.39 -8.76 -8.25
C VAL A 249 -22.32 -8.05 -9.23
N GLY A 250 -21.90 -7.98 -10.50
CA GLY A 250 -22.59 -7.26 -11.57
C GLY A 250 -22.01 -5.88 -11.87
N ASP A 251 -21.24 -5.29 -10.95
CA ASP A 251 -20.63 -3.98 -11.17
C ASP A 251 -19.60 -4.02 -12.29
N VAL A 252 -19.60 -2.98 -13.13
CA VAL A 252 -18.55 -2.69 -14.10
C VAL A 252 -17.52 -1.80 -13.43
N VAL A 253 -16.30 -2.32 -13.28
CA VAL A 253 -15.23 -1.70 -12.51
C VAL A 253 -14.00 -1.43 -13.37
N THR A 254 -13.27 -0.37 -13.02
CA THR A 254 -11.87 -0.20 -13.42
C THR A 254 -11.02 -0.39 -12.17
N VAL A 255 -10.17 -1.41 -12.20
CA VAL A 255 -9.31 -1.78 -11.07
C VAL A 255 -7.88 -1.41 -11.41
N MET A 256 -7.23 -0.68 -10.51
CA MET A 256 -5.80 -0.45 -10.54
C MET A 256 -5.13 -1.27 -9.44
N GLY A 257 -4.04 -1.94 -9.79
CA GLY A 257 -3.18 -2.65 -8.84
C GLY A 257 -1.91 -3.10 -9.52
N TRP A 258 -0.92 -3.53 -8.75
CA TRP A 258 0.28 -4.14 -9.32
C TRP A 258 0.14 -5.66 -9.38
N VAL A 259 0.62 -6.25 -10.48
CA VAL A 259 0.45 -7.69 -10.74
C VAL A 259 1.45 -8.47 -9.92
N LYS A 260 0.95 -9.36 -9.04
CA LYS A 260 1.78 -10.25 -8.22
C LYS A 260 1.78 -11.67 -8.77
N VAL A 261 2.82 -12.43 -8.40
CA VAL A 261 2.86 -13.87 -8.61
C VAL A 261 2.11 -14.53 -7.46
N LEU A 262 1.13 -15.36 -7.78
CA LEU A 262 0.55 -16.27 -6.80
C LEU A 262 1.50 -17.45 -6.63
N ALA A 263 2.02 -17.70 -5.43
CA ALA A 263 2.74 -18.93 -5.18
C ALA A 263 1.72 -20.08 -5.23
N THR A 264 2.02 -21.11 -6.01
CA THR A 264 1.13 -22.26 -6.21
C THR A 264 1.03 -23.03 -4.89
N GLY A 265 0.03 -22.72 -4.06
CA GLY A 265 -0.16 -23.29 -2.72
C GLY A 265 -0.80 -22.39 -1.67
N ASP A 266 -0.92 -21.08 -1.92
CA ASP A 266 -1.37 -20.08 -0.92
C ASP A 266 -2.90 -20.04 -0.68
N ASP A 267 -3.68 -20.92 -1.31
CA ASP A 267 -5.13 -21.07 -1.02
C ASP A 267 -5.42 -21.67 0.38
N LEU A 268 -4.39 -22.10 1.10
CA LEU A 268 -4.51 -22.58 2.46
C LEU A 268 -4.02 -21.49 3.41
N GLY A 269 -4.96 -20.64 3.82
CA GLY A 269 -4.92 -20.04 5.15
C GLY A 269 -4.83 -21.17 6.18
N GLN A 270 -3.63 -21.68 6.42
CA GLN A 270 -3.33 -22.57 7.53
C GLN A 270 -3.34 -21.71 8.78
N PHE A 271 -4.54 -21.49 9.31
CA PHE A 271 -4.70 -21.16 10.71
C PHE A 271 -4.05 -22.32 11.48
N GLY A 272 -2.89 -22.05 12.09
CA GLY A 272 -2.22 -23.03 12.94
C GLY A 272 -3.21 -23.58 13.95
N SER A 273 -3.56 -24.85 13.76
CA SER A 273 -4.39 -25.63 14.66
C SER A 273 -3.71 -25.63 16.03
N VAL A 274 -4.39 -25.07 17.03
CA VAL A 274 -4.02 -25.25 18.43
C VAL A 274 -4.33 -26.70 18.76
N GLY A 275 -3.29 -27.51 18.94
CA GLY A 275 -3.41 -28.83 19.54
C GLY A 275 -3.51 -28.70 21.05
N GLY A 276 -4.55 -29.38 21.60
CA GLY A 276 -4.67 -29.99 22.93
C GLY A 276 -3.99 -29.34 24.13
#